data_AF-A0A7C9DP75-F1
#
_entry.id   AF-A0A7C9DP75-F1
#
_cell.length_a   1.000
_cell.length_b   1.000
_cell.length_c   1.000
_cell.angle_alpha   90.00
_cell.angle_beta   90.00
_cell.angle_gamma   90.00
#
_symmetry.space_group_name_H-M   'P 1'
#
loop_
_entity.id
_entity.type
_entity.pdbx_description
1 polymer ?
#
loop_
_entity_poly.entity_id
_entity_poly.type
_entity_poly.pdbx_seq_one_letter_code
_entity_poly.pdbx_strand_id
1 'polypeptide(L)'
;MTMGVPIAAWPMHSDQPKNSFLITEVLRVGLVVKDWANHEHDQVVKSSVVENAVRKLMGSSQGKEIRKRAAELGVAVRAATAKAGTSCSELDSFVAQIAR
;
A
#
# COMPACT_ATOMS: atom_id res chain seq x y z
N MET A 1 -2.65 2.64 -5.00
CA MET A 1 -1.22 2.76 -5.41
C MET A 1 -1.01 3.64 -6.62
N THR A 2 -1.93 3.67 -7.59
CA THR A 2 -1.86 4.48 -8.82
C THR A 2 -1.51 5.96 -8.62
N MET A 3 -1.96 6.60 -7.53
CA MET A 3 -1.65 8.02 -7.26
C MET A 3 -0.26 8.27 -6.68
N GLY A 4 0.49 7.22 -6.34
CA GLY A 4 1.83 7.34 -5.78
C GLY A 4 1.91 7.95 -4.37
N VAL A 5 0.83 7.83 -3.61
CA VAL A 5 0.70 8.35 -2.24
C VAL A 5 1.03 7.23 -1.24
N PRO A 6 1.83 7.50 -0.20
CA PRO A 6 2.12 6.49 0.82
C PRO A 6 0.89 6.18 1.69
N ILE A 7 0.90 5.03 2.35
CA ILE A 7 -0.23 4.58 3.19
C ILE A 7 0.17 4.50 4.66
N ALA A 8 -0.61 5.13 5.53
CA ALA A 8 -0.62 4.85 6.95
C ALA A 8 -1.62 3.70 7.19
N ALA A 9 -1.13 2.47 7.27
CA ALA A 9 -1.95 1.27 7.29
C ALA A 9 -2.65 1.08 8.64
N TRP A 10 -3.96 0.90 8.59
CA TRP A 10 -4.82 0.66 9.74
C TRP A 10 -5.75 -0.53 9.46
N PRO A 11 -5.26 -1.77 9.62
CA PRO A 11 -6.05 -2.97 9.35
C PRO A 11 -7.20 -3.15 10.36
N MET A 12 -8.37 -3.55 9.86
CA MET A 12 -9.60 -3.70 10.64
C MET A 12 -10.27 -5.08 10.53
N HIS A 13 -10.14 -5.81 9.42
CA HIS A 13 -10.64 -7.19 9.27
C HIS A 13 -10.18 -7.84 7.95
N SER A 14 -10.60 -9.10 7.73
CA SER A 14 -10.44 -9.86 6.48
C SER A 14 -8.99 -9.94 5.99
N ASP A 15 -8.72 -9.48 4.78
CA ASP A 15 -7.41 -9.49 4.13
C ASP A 15 -6.57 -8.26 4.46
N GLN A 16 -7.13 -7.26 5.14
CA GLN A 16 -6.42 -6.02 5.48
C GLN A 16 -5.11 -6.24 6.27
N PRO A 17 -5.01 -7.20 7.22
CA PRO A 17 -3.73 -7.48 7.88
C PRO A 17 -2.64 -7.93 6.90
N LYS A 18 -2.99 -8.74 5.91
CA LYS A 18 -2.07 -9.18 4.86
C LYS A 18 -1.74 -8.04 3.89
N ASN A 19 -2.72 -7.22 3.53
CA ASN A 19 -2.49 -6.04 2.69
C ASN A 19 -1.60 -5.02 3.41
N SER A 20 -1.75 -4.86 4.73
CA SER A 20 -0.87 -4.04 5.56
C SER A 20 0.57 -4.53 5.46
N PHE A 21 0.80 -5.84 5.66
CA PHE A 21 2.13 -6.44 5.50
C PHE A 21 2.71 -6.24 4.10
N LEU A 22 1.91 -6.44 3.05
CA LEU A 22 2.31 -6.18 1.67
C LEU A 22 2.75 -4.72 1.48
N ILE A 23 1.99 -3.77 2.02
CA ILE A 23 2.26 -2.33 1.89
C ILE A 23 3.51 -1.91 2.66
N THR A 24 3.70 -2.40 3.89
CA THR A 24 4.74 -1.90 4.81
C THR A 24 6.06 -2.67 4.72
N GLU A 25 6.00 -4.00 4.59
CA GLU A 25 7.21 -4.85 4.65
C GLU A 25 7.74 -5.19 3.26
N VAL A 26 6.83 -5.51 2.32
CA VAL A 26 7.20 -5.96 0.97
C VAL A 26 7.44 -4.77 0.06
N LEU A 27 6.39 -3.96 -0.18
CA LEU A 27 6.47 -2.78 -1.05
C LEU A 27 7.18 -1.61 -0.35
N ARG A 28 7.13 -1.55 0.99
CA ARG A 28 7.63 -0.44 1.83
C ARG A 28 7.21 0.94 1.33
N VAL A 29 5.94 1.04 0.97
CA VAL A 29 5.26 2.27 0.52
C VAL A 29 4.29 2.80 1.59
N GLY A 30 4.40 2.29 2.81
CA GLY A 30 3.61 2.72 3.95
C GLY A 30 4.25 2.36 5.27
N LEU A 31 3.53 2.66 6.35
CA LEU A 31 3.86 2.24 7.71
C LEU A 31 2.60 1.77 8.44
N VAL A 32 2.76 0.93 9.46
CA VAL A 32 1.64 0.46 10.29
C VAL A 32 1.31 1.50 11.36
N VAL A 33 0.03 1.82 11.52
CA VAL A 33 -0.48 2.66 12.62
C VAL A 33 -1.00 1.81 13.76
N LYS A 34 -1.78 0.77 13.44
CA LYS A 34 -2.32 -0.21 14.38
C LYS A 34 -1.88 -1.59 13.94
N ASP A 35 -1.10 -2.28 14.77
CA ASP A 35 -0.77 -3.68 14.50
C ASP A 35 -2.00 -4.55 14.73
N TRP A 36 -2.31 -5.40 13.75
CA TRP A 36 -3.39 -6.38 13.86
C TRP A 36 -3.00 -7.54 14.78
N ALA A 37 -1.73 -7.92 14.90
CA ALA A 37 -1.35 -9.06 15.73
C ALA A 37 -1.52 -8.81 17.24
N ASN A 38 -1.62 -7.54 17.64
CA ASN A 38 -1.96 -7.20 19.00
C ASN A 38 -3.45 -7.49 19.20
N HIS A 39 -3.78 -8.42 20.10
CA HIS A 39 -5.13 -8.89 20.47
C HIS A 39 -6.08 -7.79 21.01
N GLU A 40 -5.74 -6.52 20.80
CA GLU A 40 -6.45 -5.31 21.16
C GLU A 40 -7.27 -4.77 19.98
N HIS A 41 -7.88 -5.67 19.19
CA HIS A 41 -8.65 -5.29 18.00
C HIS A 41 -9.78 -4.30 18.34
N ASP A 42 -10.38 -4.42 19.52
CA ASP A 42 -11.47 -3.57 20.00
C ASP A 42 -11.00 -2.36 20.81
N GLN A 43 -9.69 -2.22 21.06
CA GLN A 43 -9.19 -1.06 21.79
C GLN A 43 -9.06 0.17 20.88
N VAL A 44 -9.43 1.30 21.46
CA VAL A 44 -9.27 2.62 20.86
C VAL A 44 -7.78 2.98 20.83
N VAL A 45 -7.27 3.24 19.64
CA VAL A 45 -5.87 3.68 19.45
C VAL A 45 -5.71 5.08 20.04
N LYS A 46 -4.68 5.25 20.88
CA LYS A 46 -4.37 6.54 21.52
C LYS A 46 -4.00 7.59 20.45
N SER A 47 -4.41 8.83 20.67
CA SER A 47 -4.08 9.95 19.78
C SER A 47 -2.58 10.12 19.54
N SER A 48 -1.75 9.84 20.55
CA SER A 48 -0.28 9.90 20.44
C SER A 48 0.29 8.90 19.43
N VAL A 49 -0.31 7.72 19.28
CA VAL A 49 0.10 6.73 18.27
C VAL A 49 -0.17 7.27 16.87
N VAL A 50 -1.35 7.86 16.67
CA VAL A 50 -1.74 8.48 15.40
C VAL A 50 -0.83 9.66 15.07
N GLU A 51 -0.59 10.55 16.04
CA GLU A 51 0.32 11.68 15.89
C GLU A 51 1.73 11.22 15.47
N ASN A 52 2.28 10.21 16.15
CA ASN A 52 3.59 9.67 15.85
C ASN A 52 3.65 9.08 14.43
N ALA A 53 2.63 8.33 14.03
CA ALA A 53 2.54 7.77 12.68
C ALA A 53 2.53 8.88 11.61
N VAL A 54 1.72 9.92 11.79
CA VAL A 54 1.63 11.06 10.86
C VAL A 54 2.95 11.83 10.83
N ARG A 55 3.53 12.19 11.99
CA ARG A 55 4.82 12.88 12.07
C ARG A 55 5.94 12.07 11.40
N LYS A 56 5.98 10.76 11.64
CA LYS A 56 6.95 9.87 11.02
C LYS A 56 6.76 9.82 9.51
N LEU A 57 5.54 9.62 9.02
CA LEU A 57 5.27 9.52 7.59
C LEU A 57 5.56 10.82 6.84
N MET A 58 5.31 11.99 7.46
CA MET A 58 5.40 13.29 6.81
C MET A 58 6.74 14.00 7.05
N GLY A 59 7.27 13.98 8.27
CA GLY A 59 8.41 14.81 8.70
C GLY A 59 9.74 14.09 8.87
N SER A 60 9.79 12.76 8.79
CA SER A 60 11.04 12.01 9.01
C SER A 60 11.79 11.65 7.71
N SER A 61 13.08 11.32 7.82
CA SER A 61 13.88 10.78 6.72
C SER A 61 13.32 9.45 6.20
N GLN A 62 12.87 8.59 7.10
CA GLN A 62 12.17 7.35 6.73
C GLN A 62 10.88 7.64 5.95
N GLY A 63 10.08 8.62 6.39
CA GLY A 63 8.86 9.04 5.71
C GLY A 63 9.12 9.59 4.30
N LYS A 64 10.24 10.31 4.12
CA LYS A 64 10.69 10.78 2.80
C LYS A 64 10.96 9.61 1.85
N GLU A 65 11.65 8.57 2.32
CA GLU A 65 11.93 7.38 1.51
C GLU A 65 10.65 6.62 1.16
N ILE A 66 9.74 6.45 2.12
CA ILE A 66 8.42 5.82 1.90
C ILE A 66 7.64 6.58 0.80
N ARG A 67 7.60 7.92 0.87
CA ARG A 67 6.95 8.76 -0.16
C ARG A 67 7.58 8.62 -1.53
N LYS A 68 8.91 8.57 -1.60
CA LYS A 68 9.64 8.36 -2.85
C LYS A 68 9.28 7.02 -3.49
N ARG A 69 9.34 5.93 -2.73
CA ARG A 69 8.95 4.58 -3.22
C ARG A 69 7.49 4.53 -3.66
N ALA A 70 6.59 5.17 -2.91
CA ALA A 70 5.19 5.25 -3.28
C ALA A 70 5.02 5.95 -4.65
N ALA A 71 5.70 7.06 -4.88
CA ALA A 71 5.65 7.79 -6.15
C ALA A 71 6.16 6.93 -7.32
N GLU A 72 7.30 6.26 -7.14
CA GLU A 72 7.89 5.34 -8.14
C GLU A 72 6.94 4.17 -8.46
N LEU A 73 6.35 3.54 -7.44
CA LEU A 73 5.35 2.50 -7.62
C LEU A 73 4.11 3.02 -8.37
N GLY A 74 3.67 4.25 -8.08
CA GLY A 74 2.57 4.87 -8.80
C GLY A 74 2.84 5.04 -10.29
N VAL A 75 4.07 5.41 -10.67
CA VAL A 75 4.50 5.46 -12.08
C VAL A 75 4.45 4.07 -12.71
N ALA A 76 5.02 3.06 -12.05
CA ALA A 76 5.05 1.68 -12.57
C ALA A 76 3.64 1.11 -12.76
N VAL A 77 2.73 1.34 -11.81
CA VAL A 77 1.32 0.89 -11.91
C VAL A 77 0.62 1.54 -13.09
N ARG A 78 0.77 2.85 -13.29
CA ARG A 78 0.15 3.55 -14.44
C ARG A 78 0.72 3.07 -15.77
N ALA A 79 2.02 2.78 -15.85
CA ALA A 79 2.63 2.22 -17.05
C ALA A 79 2.11 0.81 -17.35
N ALA A 80 1.97 -0.04 -16.33
CA ALA A 80 1.44 -1.39 -16.49
C ALA A 80 -0.01 -1.43 -16.99
N THR A 81 -0.82 -0.42 -16.63
CA THR A 81 -2.24 -0.31 -17.04
C THR A 81 -2.48 0.58 -18.26
N ALA A 82 -1.43 1.15 -18.85
CA ALA A 82 -1.55 1.95 -20.07
C ALA A 82 -1.86 1.08 -21.29
N LYS A 83 -2.22 1.70 -22.41
CA LYS A 83 -2.36 0.99 -23.69
C LYS A 83 -1.04 0.31 -24.05
N ALA A 84 -1.08 -1.00 -24.35
CA ALA A 84 0.10 -1.87 -24.52
C ALA A 84 0.97 -2.04 -23.26
N GLY A 85 0.48 -1.66 -22.09
CA GLY A 85 1.08 -1.99 -20.80
C GLY A 85 0.88 -3.47 -20.45
N THR A 86 1.75 -4.00 -19.60
CA THR A 86 1.78 -5.44 -19.27
C THR A 86 0.44 -5.96 -18.77
N SER A 87 -0.25 -5.23 -17.88
CA SER A 87 -1.55 -5.68 -17.36
C SER A 87 -2.63 -5.72 -18.44
N CYS A 88 -2.59 -4.82 -19.43
CA CYS A 88 -3.51 -4.87 -20.57
C CYS A 88 -3.18 -6.04 -21.50
N SER A 89 -1.90 -6.26 -21.79
CA SER A 89 -1.46 -7.40 -22.62
C SER A 89 -1.81 -8.75 -22.01
N GLU A 90 -1.66 -8.90 -20.69
CA GLU A 90 -2.06 -10.13 -19.99
C GLU A 90 -3.58 -10.34 -20.03
N LEU A 91 -4.37 -9.26 -19.94
CA LEU A 91 -5.83 -9.34 -20.08
C LEU A 91 -6.23 -9.75 -21.50
N ASP A 92 -5.61 -9.18 -22.53
CA ASP A 92 -5.86 -9.56 -23.93
C ASP A 92 -5.52 -11.03 -24.18
N SER A 93 -4.40 -11.50 -23.62
CA SER A 93 -3.97 -12.90 -23.67
C SER A 93 -4.99 -13.82 -23.00
N PHE A 94 -5.46 -13.45 -21.80
CA PHE A 94 -6.49 -14.20 -21.09
C PHE A 94 -7.79 -14.31 -21.88
N VAL A 95 -8.29 -13.19 -22.46
CA VAL A 95 -9.49 -13.18 -23.30
C VAL A 95 -9.32 -14.08 -24.52
N ALA A 96 -8.18 -14.01 -25.20
CA ALA A 96 -7.86 -14.87 -26.34
C ALA A 96 -7.73 -16.36 -25.97
N GLN A 97 -7.44 -16.69 -24.71
CA GLN A 97 -7.41 -18.07 -24.24
C GLN A 97 -8.81 -18.62 -23.98
N ILE A 98 -9.70 -17.85 -23.35
CA ILE A 98 -11.04 -18.32 -22.98
C ILE A 98 -12.05 -18.23 -24.14
N ALA A 99 -11.75 -17.46 -25.17
CA ALA A 99 -12.58 -17.35 -26.38
C ALA A 99 -12.29 -18.46 -27.42
N ARG A 100 -11.38 -19.38 -27.13
CA ARG A 100 -11.14 -20.60 -27.93
C ARG A 100 -12.11 -21.70 -27.52
#